data_AF-A0A9Q9N4X2-F1
#
_entry.id   AF-A0A9Q9N4X2-F1
#
_cell.length_a   1.000
_cell.length_b   1.000
_cell.length_c   1.000
_cell.angle_alpha   90.00
_cell.angle_beta   90.00
_cell.angle_gamma   90.00
#
_symmetry.space_group_name_H-M   'P 1'
#
loop_
_entity.id
_entity.type
_entity.pdbx_description
1 polymer ?
#
loop_
_entity_poly.entity_id
_entity_poly.type
_entity_poly.pdbx_seq_one_letter_code
_entity_poly.pdbx_strand_id
1 'polypeptide(L)'
;MENYLYHHIDELSGFIEKMDNFRNLYIADFSFDRVVQKLHITLTKKDKHDRYKVPITFDMLCQDVRQFHMENTKGFKINPILAVRIDGDFLYFQLQQGFISFQASSFHFKVPTTDKISNLNIEYVIQEFKNFQNMNIITIRFDHEYVNYKIGYDLHSDTLYWASLLFDGKRIKFKTVEDLFEAKLYEGQSLRMRWSEVKIIDILEMSLHDWLSFVEHSVTTYVSVDRNEQLFVNGVKIDGYIDEQKKCCHCSKHLCYSIPYDTYFCPDCNRWEKGNQINFSSLLYFNNRPLEPALMWKPHKYIRFCKVQFNTNGKVYTYHCPDDRIIEGDWVQVPVSIQGVQKNAQVVKVFQQAANRPPYPLYKIRKVIGLSDPVWQHEPKTQLKSPPIQTFEICQKSLRPHDIVCDLTQKKASIVECKVCDVLKTPVGNFWLEYNDQPIKMTINTIYPQYDDKYFVEAIYKIKPYQLNSEKFKYLKLRTDINLKTARWIDDLWDEHQTGNHWQVDKYDIGIVAHPFDPDEFEVHSTKVGIPYYVEWLEEYQELYDFTVAWKYFVSDDDLSLWFQVG
;
A
#
# COMPACT_ATOMS: atom_id res chain seq x y z
N MET A 1 -11.48 5.42 -23.27
CA MET A 1 -11.66 4.26 -22.35
C MET A 1 -10.31 3.60 -22.19
N GLU A 2 -9.54 3.97 -21.18
CA GLU A 2 -8.38 3.17 -20.79
C GLU A 2 -8.68 2.58 -19.42
N ASN A 3 -9.32 1.42 -19.47
CA ASN A 3 -9.24 0.46 -18.37
C ASN A 3 -7.75 0.13 -18.21
N TYR A 4 -7.24 -0.02 -16.97
CA TYR A 4 -6.02 -0.80 -16.78
C TYR A 4 -6.36 -2.22 -17.18
N LEU A 5 -6.06 -2.55 -18.44
CA LEU A 5 -6.27 -3.84 -19.08
C LEU A 5 -4.94 -4.57 -19.04
N TYR A 6 -4.88 -5.64 -18.25
CA TYR A 6 -3.78 -6.59 -18.40
C TYR A 6 -4.15 -7.59 -19.50
N HIS A 7 -3.30 -7.65 -20.51
CA HIS A 7 -3.39 -8.59 -21.63
C HIS A 7 -2.27 -9.66 -21.60
N HIS A 8 -1.26 -9.47 -20.75
CA HIS A 8 -0.10 -10.36 -20.62
C HIS A 8 -0.02 -10.97 -19.23
N ILE A 9 0.19 -12.29 -19.17
CA ILE A 9 0.13 -13.09 -17.92
C ILE A 9 1.14 -12.63 -16.88
N ASP A 10 2.31 -12.16 -17.30
CA ASP A 10 3.35 -11.63 -16.43
C ASP A 10 2.93 -10.33 -15.74
N GLU A 11 2.23 -9.45 -16.45
CA GLU A 11 1.74 -8.19 -15.90
C GLU A 11 0.59 -8.42 -14.92
N LEU A 12 -0.31 -9.37 -15.24
CA LEU A 12 -1.37 -9.79 -14.33
C LEU A 12 -0.80 -10.44 -13.07
N SER A 13 0.21 -11.30 -13.20
CA SER A 13 0.86 -11.96 -12.07
C SER A 13 1.45 -10.93 -11.10
N GLY A 14 2.23 -9.98 -11.63
CA GLY A 14 2.78 -8.87 -10.84
C GLY A 14 1.71 -7.96 -10.23
N PHE A 15 0.51 -7.88 -10.81
CA PHE A 15 -0.61 -7.16 -10.21
C PHE A 15 -1.30 -7.95 -9.09
N ILE A 16 -1.53 -9.25 -9.28
CA ILE A 16 -2.13 -10.14 -8.29
C ILE A 16 -1.26 -10.19 -7.02
N GLU A 17 0.06 -10.31 -7.18
CA GLU A 17 1.01 -10.26 -6.06
C GLU A 17 0.93 -8.93 -5.29
N LYS A 18 0.81 -7.79 -5.99
CA LYS A 18 0.65 -6.45 -5.38
C LYS A 18 -0.66 -6.28 -4.60
N MET A 19 -1.67 -7.10 -4.89
CA MET A 19 -2.99 -7.06 -4.27
C MET A 19 -3.18 -8.16 -3.22
N ASP A 20 -2.08 -8.60 -2.59
CA ASP A 20 -2.06 -9.70 -1.62
C ASP A 20 -2.74 -10.96 -2.15
N ASN A 21 -2.45 -11.31 -3.40
CA ASN A 21 -3.03 -12.46 -4.08
C ASN A 21 -4.56 -12.47 -4.05
N PHE A 22 -5.20 -11.30 -4.02
CA PHE A 22 -6.66 -11.16 -3.85
C PHE A 22 -7.24 -11.89 -2.63
N ARG A 23 -6.42 -12.11 -1.59
CA ARG A 23 -6.86 -12.66 -0.33
C ARG A 23 -7.99 -11.80 0.24
N ASN A 24 -8.97 -12.45 0.85
CA ASN A 24 -10.15 -11.81 1.43
C ASN A 24 -11.14 -11.17 0.43
N LEU A 25 -10.90 -11.28 -0.89
CA LEU A 25 -11.93 -10.99 -1.90
C LEU A 25 -12.90 -12.16 -2.05
N TYR A 26 -14.08 -11.89 -2.59
CA TYR A 26 -15.13 -12.87 -2.84
C TYR A 26 -15.37 -13.00 -4.34
N ILE A 27 -15.67 -14.22 -4.81
CA ILE A 27 -16.18 -14.40 -6.17
C ILE A 27 -17.65 -13.98 -6.17
N ALA A 28 -17.94 -12.81 -6.74
CA ALA A 28 -19.30 -12.27 -6.84
C ALA A 28 -20.10 -12.96 -7.95
N ASP A 29 -19.44 -13.12 -9.11
CA ASP A 29 -20.02 -13.77 -10.28
C ASP A 29 -19.01 -14.70 -10.96
N PHE A 30 -19.51 -15.75 -11.57
CA PHE A 30 -18.72 -16.80 -12.21
C PHE A 30 -19.54 -17.47 -13.31
N SER A 31 -19.01 -17.50 -14.53
CA SER A 31 -19.59 -18.29 -15.64
C SER A 31 -18.51 -18.89 -16.53
N PHE A 32 -18.74 -20.12 -16.98
CA PHE A 32 -17.86 -20.81 -17.93
C PHE A 32 -18.70 -21.43 -19.04
N ASP A 33 -18.47 -21.02 -20.28
CA ASP A 33 -19.05 -21.62 -21.47
C ASP A 33 -18.03 -22.55 -22.13
N ARG A 34 -18.32 -23.85 -22.06
CA ARG A 34 -17.45 -24.91 -22.60
C ARG A 34 -17.45 -24.97 -24.13
N VAL A 35 -18.51 -24.52 -24.79
CA VAL A 35 -18.65 -24.57 -26.26
C VAL A 35 -17.78 -23.49 -26.90
N VAL A 36 -17.85 -22.27 -26.39
CA VAL A 36 -17.02 -21.16 -26.89
C VAL A 36 -15.71 -20.97 -26.12
N GLN A 37 -15.45 -21.81 -25.12
CA GLN A 37 -14.25 -21.79 -24.27
C GLN A 37 -14.00 -20.41 -23.62
N LYS A 38 -15.06 -19.79 -23.12
CA LYS A 38 -15.00 -18.47 -22.46
C LYS A 38 -15.31 -18.59 -20.98
N LEU A 39 -14.51 -17.94 -20.14
CA LEU A 39 -14.67 -17.89 -18.70
C LEU A 39 -14.79 -16.44 -18.25
N HIS A 40 -15.76 -16.14 -17.39
CA HIS A 40 -15.93 -14.85 -16.74
C HIS A 40 -15.92 -15.04 -15.22
N ILE A 41 -15.09 -14.26 -14.52
CA ILE A 41 -15.00 -14.24 -13.06
C ILE A 41 -15.02 -12.79 -12.58
N THR A 42 -15.95 -12.45 -11.69
CA THR A 42 -15.97 -11.16 -11.01
C THR A 42 -15.59 -11.34 -9.54
N LEU A 43 -14.57 -10.61 -9.09
CA LEU A 43 -14.13 -10.56 -7.70
C LEU A 43 -14.64 -9.31 -7.02
N THR A 44 -14.94 -9.35 -5.73
CA THR A 44 -15.39 -8.18 -4.98
C THR A 44 -14.89 -8.15 -3.55
N LYS A 45 -14.74 -6.94 -2.99
CA LYS A 45 -14.51 -6.73 -1.56
C LYS A 45 -15.85 -6.48 -0.86
N LYS A 46 -16.27 -7.38 0.04
CA LYS A 46 -17.48 -7.16 0.87
C LYS A 46 -17.12 -6.29 2.07
N ASP A 47 -17.78 -5.14 2.20
CA ASP A 47 -17.74 -4.33 3.42
C ASP A 47 -18.85 -4.82 4.36
N LYS A 48 -18.50 -5.42 5.51
CA LYS A 48 -19.48 -5.99 6.44
C LYS A 48 -20.28 -4.92 7.19
N HIS A 49 -19.83 -3.67 7.15
CA HIS A 49 -20.37 -2.58 7.97
C HIS A 49 -21.27 -1.59 7.22
N ASP A 50 -21.30 -1.60 5.88
CA ASP A 50 -22.10 -0.66 5.10
C ASP A 50 -22.75 -1.30 3.88
N ARG A 51 -24.08 -1.48 3.93
CA ARG A 51 -24.87 -2.10 2.85
C ARG A 51 -25.16 -1.15 1.68
N TYR A 52 -24.79 0.13 1.79
CA TYR A 52 -25.04 1.15 0.77
C TYR A 52 -23.79 1.51 -0.05
N LYS A 53 -22.62 0.96 0.32
CA LYS A 53 -21.36 1.19 -0.38
C LYS A 53 -21.29 0.31 -1.63
N VAL A 54 -21.06 0.93 -2.80
CA VAL A 54 -20.83 0.20 -4.05
C VAL A 54 -19.57 -0.67 -3.88
N PRO A 55 -19.66 -2.01 -4.04
CA PRO A 55 -18.51 -2.89 -3.86
C PRO A 55 -17.44 -2.60 -4.93
N ILE A 56 -16.18 -2.59 -4.53
CA ILE A 56 -15.07 -2.60 -5.48
C ILE A 56 -15.10 -3.96 -6.20
N THR A 57 -15.17 -3.97 -7.53
CA THR A 57 -15.23 -5.20 -8.35
C THR A 57 -14.07 -5.30 -9.35
N PHE A 58 -13.47 -6.47 -9.44
CA PHE A 58 -12.45 -6.81 -10.45
C PHE A 58 -13.06 -7.81 -11.42
N ASP A 59 -13.02 -7.54 -12.72
CA ASP A 59 -13.63 -8.41 -13.73
C ASP A 59 -12.56 -9.11 -14.57
N MET A 60 -12.65 -10.42 -14.71
CA MET A 60 -11.74 -11.23 -15.51
C MET A 60 -12.53 -11.95 -16.60
N LEU A 61 -12.21 -11.67 -17.87
CA LEU A 61 -12.76 -12.38 -19.02
C LEU A 61 -11.65 -13.13 -19.76
N CYS A 62 -11.70 -14.46 -19.75
CA CYS A 62 -10.72 -15.32 -20.41
C CYS A 62 -11.31 -15.95 -21.68
N GLN A 63 -10.51 -16.06 -22.73
CA GLN A 63 -10.86 -16.76 -23.97
C GLN A 63 -9.90 -17.91 -24.24
N ASP A 64 -10.34 -18.86 -25.06
CA ASP A 64 -9.62 -20.10 -25.36
C ASP A 64 -9.17 -20.83 -24.08
N VAL A 65 -10.12 -20.96 -23.15
CA VAL A 65 -9.90 -21.54 -21.83
C VAL A 65 -9.76 -23.05 -21.94
N ARG A 66 -8.64 -23.57 -21.46
CA ARG A 66 -8.26 -24.99 -21.51
C ARG A 66 -7.93 -25.50 -20.12
N GLN A 67 -8.00 -26.81 -19.96
CA GLN A 67 -7.64 -27.48 -18.70
C GLN A 67 -8.37 -26.89 -17.48
N PHE A 68 -9.62 -26.47 -17.69
CA PHE A 68 -10.48 -25.92 -16.64
C PHE A 68 -10.86 -27.01 -15.64
N HIS A 69 -10.55 -26.76 -14.37
CA HIS A 69 -10.86 -27.63 -13.26
C HIS A 69 -11.43 -26.83 -12.09
N MET A 70 -12.36 -27.44 -11.38
CA MET A 70 -13.02 -26.83 -10.23
C MET A 70 -13.36 -27.91 -9.22
N GLU A 71 -12.89 -27.77 -7.98
CA GLU A 71 -13.10 -28.74 -6.91
C GLU A 71 -13.65 -28.06 -5.64
N ASN A 72 -14.61 -28.73 -4.99
CA ASN A 72 -15.16 -28.37 -3.67
C ASN A 72 -15.54 -26.89 -3.51
N THR A 73 -16.17 -26.30 -4.53
CA THR A 73 -16.49 -24.87 -4.55
C THR A 73 -17.84 -24.52 -3.91
N LYS A 74 -18.43 -25.40 -3.10
CA LYS A 74 -19.68 -25.06 -2.39
C LYS A 74 -19.45 -23.83 -1.51
N GLY A 75 -20.23 -22.77 -1.74
CA GLY A 75 -20.14 -21.52 -0.97
C GLY A 75 -19.08 -20.51 -1.44
N PHE A 76 -18.54 -20.60 -2.65
CA PHE A 76 -17.55 -19.60 -3.13
C PHE A 76 -18.07 -18.15 -3.17
N LYS A 77 -19.40 -17.94 -3.23
CA LYS A 77 -20.02 -16.61 -3.13
C LYS A 77 -20.06 -16.04 -1.71
N ILE A 78 -19.87 -16.88 -0.69
CA ILE A 78 -19.96 -16.51 0.74
C ILE A 78 -18.62 -16.61 1.47
N ASN A 79 -17.65 -17.36 0.95
CA ASN A 79 -16.33 -17.54 1.55
C ASN A 79 -15.27 -16.71 0.80
N PRO A 80 -14.29 -16.13 1.52
CA PRO A 80 -13.21 -15.38 0.90
C PRO A 80 -12.25 -16.31 0.12
N ILE A 81 -11.60 -15.72 -0.87
CA ILE A 81 -10.44 -16.27 -1.55
C ILE A 81 -9.26 -16.26 -0.57
N LEU A 82 -8.55 -17.39 -0.50
CA LEU A 82 -7.34 -17.51 0.32
C LEU A 82 -6.11 -16.95 -0.43
N ALA A 83 -6.04 -17.22 -1.73
CA ALA A 83 -5.05 -16.68 -2.64
C ALA A 83 -5.45 -16.94 -4.10
N VAL A 84 -5.04 -16.05 -5.00
CA VAL A 84 -4.96 -16.28 -6.44
C VAL A 84 -3.49 -16.38 -6.82
N ARG A 85 -3.12 -17.40 -7.58
CA ARG A 85 -1.74 -17.64 -8.01
C ARG A 85 -1.69 -17.85 -9.50
N ILE A 86 -0.58 -17.45 -10.09
CA ILE A 86 -0.24 -17.79 -11.47
C ILE A 86 1.00 -18.69 -11.43
N ASP A 87 0.93 -19.85 -12.07
CA ASP A 87 2.06 -20.77 -12.22
C ASP A 87 2.16 -21.21 -13.68
N GLY A 88 3.18 -20.71 -14.38
CA GLY A 88 3.25 -20.78 -15.84
C GLY A 88 2.01 -20.16 -16.49
N ASP A 89 1.33 -20.94 -17.33
CA ASP A 89 0.13 -20.53 -18.06
C ASP A 89 -1.17 -20.80 -17.27
N PHE A 90 -1.07 -21.26 -16.02
CA PHE A 90 -2.23 -21.58 -15.19
C PHE A 90 -2.56 -20.46 -14.20
N LEU A 91 -3.84 -20.16 -14.11
CA LEU A 91 -4.42 -19.37 -13.02
C LEU A 91 -5.08 -20.30 -12.01
N TYR A 92 -4.78 -20.08 -10.73
CA TYR A 92 -5.31 -20.83 -9.60
C TYR A 92 -6.02 -19.89 -8.63
N PHE A 93 -7.29 -20.13 -8.35
CA PHE A 93 -8.05 -19.48 -7.29
C PHE A 93 -8.22 -20.47 -6.14
N GLN A 94 -7.45 -20.27 -5.07
CA GLN A 94 -7.56 -21.04 -3.85
C GLN A 94 -8.68 -20.47 -2.98
N LEU A 95 -9.68 -21.31 -2.69
CA LEU A 95 -10.84 -20.99 -1.88
C LEU A 95 -10.74 -21.70 -0.52
N GLN A 96 -11.50 -21.24 0.46
CA GLN A 96 -11.49 -21.82 1.81
C GLN A 96 -11.78 -23.33 1.85
N GLN A 97 -12.61 -23.83 0.92
CA GLN A 97 -13.02 -25.24 0.87
C GLN A 97 -12.66 -25.91 -0.46
N GLY A 98 -11.89 -25.28 -1.36
CA GLY A 98 -11.66 -25.82 -2.71
C GLY A 98 -10.80 -24.94 -3.59
N PHE A 99 -10.83 -25.16 -4.90
CA PHE A 99 -10.10 -24.32 -5.86
C PHE A 99 -10.75 -24.29 -7.25
N ILE A 100 -10.38 -23.27 -8.02
CA ILE A 100 -10.64 -23.17 -9.46
C ILE A 100 -9.29 -23.02 -10.15
N SER A 101 -9.02 -23.79 -11.21
CA SER A 101 -7.81 -23.64 -12.00
C SER A 101 -8.08 -23.76 -13.49
N PHE A 102 -7.35 -23.00 -14.31
CA PHE A 102 -7.49 -23.06 -15.75
C PHE A 102 -6.29 -22.45 -16.46
N GLN A 103 -6.13 -22.79 -17.74
CA GLN A 103 -5.26 -22.09 -18.69
C GLN A 103 -6.12 -21.22 -19.60
N ALA A 104 -5.59 -20.08 -20.02
CA ALA A 104 -6.25 -19.22 -21.01
C ALA A 104 -5.24 -18.67 -21.99
N SER A 105 -5.56 -18.71 -23.28
CA SER A 105 -4.68 -18.16 -24.33
C SER A 105 -4.74 -16.64 -24.38
N SER A 106 -5.85 -16.06 -23.89
CA SER A 106 -5.98 -14.63 -23.65
C SER A 106 -6.90 -14.38 -22.46
N PHE A 107 -6.62 -13.31 -21.73
CA PHE A 107 -7.50 -12.82 -20.69
C PHE A 107 -7.58 -11.30 -20.75
N HIS A 108 -8.68 -10.78 -20.24
CA HIS A 108 -8.97 -9.37 -20.08
C HIS A 108 -9.25 -9.19 -18.60
N PHE A 109 -8.25 -8.72 -17.86
CA PHE A 109 -8.41 -8.42 -16.45
C PHE A 109 -8.61 -6.93 -16.26
N LYS A 110 -9.81 -6.56 -15.80
CA LYS A 110 -10.23 -5.20 -15.50
C LYS A 110 -10.03 -4.94 -14.01
N VAL A 111 -9.05 -4.12 -13.69
CA VAL A 111 -8.92 -3.54 -12.35
C VAL A 111 -10.06 -2.52 -12.17
N PRO A 112 -10.71 -2.47 -10.99
CA PRO A 112 -11.52 -1.33 -10.62
C PRO A 112 -10.60 -0.12 -10.56
N THR A 113 -10.58 0.64 -11.66
CA THR A 113 -10.49 2.07 -11.52
C THR A 113 -11.65 2.43 -10.60
N THR A 114 -11.36 3.24 -9.57
CA THR A 114 -12.40 4.18 -9.21
C THR A 114 -12.61 4.98 -10.49
N ASP A 115 -13.58 4.59 -11.31
CA ASP A 115 -14.18 5.42 -12.34
C ASP A 115 -14.84 6.60 -11.59
N LYS A 116 -14.02 7.45 -10.97
CA LYS A 116 -14.42 8.55 -10.09
C LYS A 116 -14.26 9.90 -10.74
N ILE A 117 -13.82 9.94 -12.00
CA ILE A 117 -14.18 11.04 -12.89
C ILE A 117 -15.42 10.56 -13.60
N SER A 118 -16.51 10.44 -12.83
CA SER A 118 -17.74 9.80 -13.31
C SER A 118 -18.44 10.69 -14.33
N ASN A 119 -18.29 12.01 -14.22
CA ASN A 119 -18.78 12.99 -15.18
C ASN A 119 -18.01 14.32 -15.06
N LEU A 120 -17.66 14.91 -16.21
CA LEU A 120 -17.28 16.32 -16.27
C LEU A 120 -18.54 17.19 -16.25
N ASN A 121 -18.48 18.33 -15.58
CA ASN A 121 -19.50 19.35 -15.62
C ASN A 121 -19.51 19.98 -17.02
N ILE A 122 -20.69 20.08 -17.64
CA ILE A 122 -20.81 20.64 -18.98
C ILE A 122 -20.33 22.09 -19.06
N GLU A 123 -20.57 22.90 -18.02
CA GLU A 123 -20.17 24.31 -18.02
C GLU A 123 -18.65 24.44 -18.01
N TYR A 124 -17.94 23.53 -17.34
CA TYR A 124 -16.49 23.47 -17.40
C TYR A 124 -16.00 23.20 -18.83
N VAL A 125 -16.62 22.23 -19.51
CA VAL A 125 -16.26 21.89 -20.90
C VAL A 125 -16.54 23.07 -21.84
N ILE A 126 -17.70 23.73 -21.70
CA ILE A 126 -18.05 24.90 -22.51
C ILE A 126 -17.07 26.05 -22.26
N GLN A 127 -16.65 26.30 -21.02
CA GLN A 127 -15.67 27.33 -20.69
C GLN A 127 -14.31 27.06 -21.33
N GLU A 128 -13.79 25.83 -21.24
CA GLU A 128 -12.52 25.47 -21.88
C GLU A 128 -12.61 25.60 -23.42
N PHE A 129 -13.77 25.31 -24.04
CA PHE A 129 -13.99 25.59 -25.48
C PHE A 129 -13.89 27.08 -25.82
N LYS A 130 -14.50 27.95 -25.00
CA LYS A 130 -14.50 29.41 -25.23
C LYS A 130 -13.11 30.02 -25.13
N ASN A 131 -12.26 29.46 -24.28
CA ASN A 131 -10.93 30.01 -24.03
C ASN A 131 -9.91 29.60 -25.08
N PHE A 132 -10.27 28.74 -26.04
CA PHE A 132 -9.41 28.26 -27.13
C PHE A 132 -8.06 27.71 -26.65
N GLN A 133 -8.00 27.21 -25.43
CA GLN A 133 -6.79 26.65 -24.85
C GLN A 133 -6.98 25.15 -24.63
N ASN A 134 -6.05 24.39 -25.18
CA ASN A 134 -5.82 22.97 -24.88
C ASN A 134 -7.04 22.02 -24.93
N MET A 135 -8.06 22.35 -25.72
CA MET A 135 -9.23 21.50 -25.96
C MET A 135 -9.85 21.75 -27.35
N ASN A 136 -9.06 21.59 -28.42
CA ASN A 136 -9.53 21.89 -29.78
C ASN A 136 -10.48 20.83 -30.37
N ILE A 137 -10.40 19.58 -29.90
CA ILE A 137 -11.21 18.45 -30.34
C ILE A 137 -11.52 17.55 -29.14
N ILE A 138 -12.79 17.17 -29.00
CA ILE A 138 -13.26 16.12 -28.10
C ILE A 138 -13.92 15.03 -28.93
N THR A 139 -13.57 13.78 -28.62
CA THR A 139 -14.32 12.60 -29.05
C THR A 139 -15.25 12.15 -27.92
N ILE A 140 -16.55 12.08 -28.19
CA ILE A 140 -17.58 11.68 -27.24
C ILE A 140 -18.40 10.51 -27.77
N ARG A 141 -19.13 9.85 -26.87
CA ARG A 141 -20.10 8.80 -27.19
C ARG A 141 -21.20 8.83 -26.14
N PHE A 142 -22.44 8.59 -26.54
CA PHE A 142 -23.53 8.46 -25.56
C PHE A 142 -23.59 7.05 -24.98
N ASP A 143 -24.07 6.94 -23.75
CA ASP A 143 -24.39 5.67 -23.13
C ASP A 143 -25.32 4.85 -24.02
N HIS A 144 -25.01 3.55 -24.15
CA HIS A 144 -25.75 2.60 -24.99
C HIS A 144 -25.63 2.80 -26.51
N GLU A 145 -24.87 3.78 -26.99
CA GLU A 145 -24.53 3.94 -28.40
C GLU A 145 -23.12 3.39 -28.74
N TYR A 146 -22.93 2.90 -29.97
CA TYR A 146 -21.64 2.43 -30.48
C TYR A 146 -20.91 3.47 -31.34
N VAL A 147 -21.53 4.62 -31.59
CA VAL A 147 -21.03 5.65 -32.49
C VAL A 147 -20.24 6.70 -31.70
N ASN A 148 -19.06 7.03 -32.18
CA ASN A 148 -18.27 8.14 -31.66
C ASN A 148 -18.59 9.41 -32.44
N TYR A 149 -18.84 10.50 -31.73
CA TYR A 149 -19.03 11.83 -32.27
C TYR A 149 -17.81 12.68 -31.96
N LYS A 150 -17.51 13.66 -32.82
CA LYS A 150 -16.44 14.62 -32.57
C LYS A 150 -16.99 16.03 -32.56
N ILE A 151 -16.54 16.84 -31.61
CA ILE A 151 -16.80 18.28 -31.58
C ILE A 151 -15.48 19.01 -31.45
N GLY A 152 -15.39 20.22 -31.98
CA GLY A 152 -14.17 20.99 -31.94
C GLY A 152 -14.32 22.42 -32.44
N TYR A 153 -13.20 23.12 -32.59
CA TYR A 153 -13.13 24.44 -33.21
C TYR A 153 -11.92 24.60 -34.14
N ASP A 154 -12.03 25.54 -35.09
CA ASP A 154 -10.99 25.92 -36.05
C ASP A 154 -10.76 27.46 -35.99
N LEU A 155 -9.67 27.89 -35.35
CA LEU A 155 -9.37 29.32 -35.04
C LEU A 155 -9.32 30.28 -36.25
N HIS A 156 -9.15 29.74 -37.45
CA HIS A 156 -9.01 30.52 -38.69
C HIS A 156 -10.26 30.46 -39.59
N SER A 157 -11.41 30.08 -39.03
CA SER A 157 -12.68 29.88 -39.76
C SER A 157 -13.78 30.84 -39.27
N ASP A 158 -14.56 31.40 -40.21
CA ASP A 158 -15.74 32.23 -39.91
C ASP A 158 -16.85 31.48 -39.15
N THR A 159 -16.84 30.15 -39.26
CA THR A 159 -17.61 29.24 -38.41
C THR A 159 -16.64 28.49 -37.52
N LEU A 160 -16.43 29.06 -36.33
CA LEU A 160 -15.37 28.68 -35.43
C LEU A 160 -15.55 27.27 -34.87
N TYR A 161 -16.79 26.86 -34.59
CA TYR A 161 -17.08 25.59 -33.93
C TYR A 161 -17.68 24.57 -34.90
N TRP A 162 -17.51 23.29 -34.62
CA TRP A 162 -18.06 22.23 -35.46
C TRP A 162 -18.42 20.94 -34.68
N ALA A 163 -19.34 20.17 -35.26
CA ALA A 163 -19.67 18.80 -34.85
C ALA A 163 -19.60 17.86 -36.06
N SER A 164 -19.06 16.65 -35.86
CA SER A 164 -19.03 15.57 -36.85
C SER A 164 -19.94 14.44 -36.37
N LEU A 165 -20.96 14.13 -37.17
CA LEU A 165 -21.99 13.15 -36.80
C LEU A 165 -21.68 11.72 -37.25
N LEU A 166 -20.78 11.53 -38.21
CA LEU A 166 -20.42 10.23 -38.80
C LEU A 166 -18.95 10.20 -39.27
N PHE A 167 -18.48 9.01 -39.64
CA PHE A 167 -17.16 8.77 -40.27
C PHE A 167 -17.03 9.36 -41.69
N ASP A 168 -18.09 9.93 -42.25
CA ASP A 168 -18.09 10.55 -43.58
C ASP A 168 -17.33 11.89 -43.63
N GLY A 169 -16.86 12.38 -42.48
CA GLY A 169 -16.09 13.62 -42.35
C GLY A 169 -16.93 14.89 -42.50
N LYS A 170 -18.26 14.77 -42.57
CA LYS A 170 -19.14 15.93 -42.74
C LYS A 170 -19.26 16.70 -41.43
N ARG A 171 -18.70 17.91 -41.42
CA ARG A 171 -18.77 18.84 -40.28
C ARG A 171 -19.97 19.77 -40.39
N ILE A 172 -20.83 19.76 -39.39
CA ILE A 172 -21.82 20.82 -39.16
C ILE A 172 -21.11 21.95 -38.42
N LYS A 173 -21.31 23.18 -38.89
CA LYS A 173 -20.52 24.36 -38.51
C LYS A 173 -21.38 25.35 -37.73
N PHE A 174 -20.80 25.95 -36.69
CA PHE A 174 -21.45 26.86 -35.76
C PHE A 174 -20.60 28.12 -35.53
N LYS A 175 -21.25 29.24 -35.21
CA LYS A 175 -20.57 30.50 -34.89
C LYS A 175 -20.23 30.60 -33.40
N THR A 176 -21.10 30.11 -32.53
CA THR A 176 -20.90 30.15 -31.07
C THR A 176 -20.84 28.74 -30.49
N VAL A 177 -20.23 28.59 -29.32
CA VAL A 177 -20.20 27.31 -28.60
C VAL A 177 -21.59 26.96 -28.06
N GLU A 178 -22.39 27.95 -27.71
CA GLU A 178 -23.78 27.76 -27.29
C GLU A 178 -24.59 27.09 -28.40
N ASP A 179 -24.48 27.58 -29.64
CA ASP A 179 -25.18 26.98 -30.78
C ASP A 179 -24.77 25.52 -30.99
N LEU A 180 -23.47 25.20 -30.83
CA LEU A 180 -22.96 23.83 -30.91
C LEU A 180 -23.60 22.92 -29.85
N PHE A 181 -23.64 23.36 -28.59
CA PHE A 181 -24.13 22.53 -27.48
C PHE A 181 -25.67 22.47 -27.39
N GLU A 182 -26.39 23.44 -27.96
CA GLU A 182 -27.86 23.46 -28.06
C GLU A 182 -28.41 22.85 -29.35
N ALA A 183 -27.56 22.60 -30.35
CA ALA A 183 -27.98 22.01 -31.61
C ALA A 183 -28.58 20.61 -31.40
N LYS A 184 -29.78 20.39 -31.94
CA LYS A 184 -30.54 19.14 -31.86
C LYS A 184 -30.03 18.09 -32.85
N LEU A 185 -28.75 17.72 -32.75
CA LEU A 185 -28.08 16.83 -33.69
C LEU A 185 -28.22 15.34 -33.33
N TYR A 186 -28.53 15.03 -32.07
CA TYR A 186 -28.43 13.67 -31.53
C TYR A 186 -29.84 13.15 -31.23
N GLU A 187 -30.45 12.51 -32.23
CA GLU A 187 -31.84 12.02 -32.18
C GLU A 187 -32.87 13.12 -31.82
N GLY A 188 -32.64 14.33 -32.35
CA GLY A 188 -33.50 15.48 -32.07
C GLY A 188 -33.27 16.14 -30.70
N GLN A 189 -32.27 15.68 -29.94
CA GLN A 189 -31.85 16.27 -28.67
C GLN A 189 -30.48 16.96 -28.80
N SER A 190 -30.22 17.89 -27.89
CA SER A 190 -28.95 18.62 -27.82
C SER A 190 -27.93 17.92 -26.95
N LEU A 191 -26.65 18.23 -27.15
CA LEU A 191 -25.57 17.70 -26.32
C LEU A 191 -25.75 18.12 -24.85
N ARG A 192 -26.27 19.33 -24.61
CA ARG A 192 -26.61 19.80 -23.27
C ARG A 192 -27.66 18.97 -22.58
N MET A 193 -28.73 18.59 -23.28
CA MET A 193 -29.80 17.76 -22.71
C MET A 193 -29.31 16.34 -22.36
N ARG A 194 -28.44 15.77 -23.20
CA ARG A 194 -27.94 14.41 -23.07
C ARG A 194 -26.59 14.32 -22.34
N TRP A 195 -26.12 15.41 -21.71
CA TRP A 195 -24.77 15.44 -21.15
C TRP A 195 -24.54 14.38 -20.06
N SER A 196 -25.57 14.02 -19.31
CA SER A 196 -25.50 12.95 -18.31
C SER A 196 -25.22 11.57 -18.90
N GLU A 197 -25.43 11.38 -20.21
CA GLU A 197 -25.16 10.15 -20.95
C GLU A 197 -23.79 10.21 -21.67
N VAL A 198 -23.08 11.35 -21.62
CA VAL A 198 -21.86 11.55 -22.40
C VAL A 198 -20.67 10.84 -21.74
N LYS A 199 -20.07 9.92 -22.50
CA LYS A 199 -18.74 9.35 -22.24
C LYS A 199 -17.72 10.06 -23.12
N ILE A 200 -16.75 10.72 -22.48
CA ILE A 200 -15.60 11.28 -23.16
C ILE A 200 -14.64 10.14 -23.49
N ILE A 201 -14.35 9.95 -24.77
CA ILE A 201 -13.43 8.93 -25.25
C ILE A 201 -12.00 9.44 -25.15
N ASP A 202 -11.76 10.63 -25.71
CA ASP A 202 -10.50 11.35 -25.72
C ASP A 202 -10.72 12.85 -25.91
N ILE A 203 -9.74 13.63 -25.46
CA ILE A 203 -9.61 15.08 -25.69
C ILE A 203 -8.19 15.29 -26.20
N LEU A 204 -8.01 15.92 -27.36
CA LEU A 204 -6.68 16.00 -28.01
C LEU A 204 -6.00 14.65 -28.21
N GLU A 205 -6.77 13.58 -28.48
CA GLU A 205 -6.26 12.20 -28.55
C GLU A 205 -5.65 11.69 -27.23
N MET A 206 -5.85 12.42 -26.12
CA MET A 206 -5.46 12.02 -24.77
C MET A 206 -6.66 11.45 -24.02
N SER A 207 -6.43 10.52 -23.10
CA SER A 207 -7.48 10.09 -22.18
C SER A 207 -7.97 11.26 -21.34
N LEU A 208 -9.22 11.22 -20.87
CA LEU A 208 -9.75 12.24 -19.95
C LEU A 208 -8.87 12.43 -18.71
N HIS A 209 -8.31 11.33 -18.18
CA HIS A 209 -7.41 11.35 -17.03
C HIS A 209 -6.10 12.09 -17.32
N ASP A 210 -5.51 11.87 -18.49
CA ASP A 210 -4.28 12.54 -18.91
C ASP A 210 -4.51 14.01 -19.19
N TRP A 211 -5.60 14.34 -19.88
CA TRP A 211 -5.99 15.72 -20.14
C TRP A 211 -6.18 16.50 -18.84
N LEU A 212 -6.91 15.96 -17.86
CA LEU A 212 -7.09 16.61 -16.56
C LEU A 212 -5.78 16.74 -15.75
N SER A 213 -4.80 15.87 -15.99
CA SER A 213 -3.58 15.78 -15.17
C SER A 213 -2.39 16.57 -15.74
N PHE A 214 -2.26 16.65 -17.06
CA PHE A 214 -1.06 17.15 -17.73
C PHE A 214 -1.26 18.41 -18.54
N VAL A 215 -2.50 18.77 -18.84
CA VAL A 215 -2.83 19.97 -19.59
C VAL A 215 -3.07 21.14 -18.65
N GLU A 216 -2.63 22.34 -19.05
CA GLU A 216 -3.00 23.57 -18.37
C GLU A 216 -4.46 23.92 -18.68
N HIS A 217 -5.27 24.05 -17.64
CA HIS A 217 -6.68 24.42 -17.76
C HIS A 217 -6.83 25.91 -17.50
N SER A 218 -7.74 26.54 -18.23
CA SER A 218 -7.94 27.99 -18.17
C SER A 218 -8.46 28.48 -16.81
N VAL A 219 -9.05 27.57 -16.03
CA VAL A 219 -9.59 27.87 -14.69
C VAL A 219 -8.58 27.47 -13.59
N THR A 220 -8.20 28.44 -12.75
CA THR A 220 -7.61 28.13 -11.43
C THR A 220 -8.58 27.29 -10.61
N THR A 221 -8.11 26.53 -9.60
CA THR A 221 -8.97 25.63 -8.81
C THR A 221 -10.34 26.23 -8.51
N TYR A 222 -11.39 25.68 -9.10
CA TYR A 222 -12.75 26.18 -9.05
C TYR A 222 -13.66 25.12 -8.44
N VAL A 223 -14.45 25.55 -7.46
CA VAL A 223 -15.36 24.69 -6.72
C VAL A 223 -16.77 25.19 -7.00
N SER A 224 -17.65 24.29 -7.42
CA SER A 224 -19.05 24.62 -7.72
C SER A 224 -19.99 23.50 -7.29
N VAL A 225 -21.26 23.85 -7.18
CA VAL A 225 -22.35 22.88 -7.05
C VAL A 225 -23.29 23.00 -8.24
N ASP A 226 -23.86 21.89 -8.70
CA ASP A 226 -24.95 21.93 -9.68
C ASP A 226 -26.32 22.15 -9.01
N ARG A 227 -27.40 22.10 -9.81
CA ARG A 227 -28.78 22.23 -9.32
C ARG A 227 -29.22 21.11 -8.36
N ASN A 228 -28.48 20.01 -8.32
CA ASN A 228 -28.74 18.86 -7.44
C ASN A 228 -27.77 18.84 -6.25
N GLU A 229 -27.12 19.97 -5.95
CA GLU A 229 -26.13 20.12 -4.86
C GLU A 229 -24.92 19.19 -5.00
N GLN A 230 -24.63 18.69 -6.20
CA GLN A 230 -23.46 17.83 -6.44
C GLN A 230 -22.19 18.68 -6.46
N LEU A 231 -21.20 18.29 -5.68
CA LEU A 231 -19.90 18.95 -5.62
C LEU A 231 -19.09 18.68 -6.90
N PHE A 232 -18.58 19.75 -7.50
CA PHE A 232 -17.61 19.72 -8.59
C PHE A 232 -16.35 20.49 -8.21
N VAL A 233 -15.19 19.91 -8.52
CA VAL A 233 -13.88 20.56 -8.42
C VAL A 233 -13.22 20.52 -9.79
N ASN A 234 -12.93 21.69 -10.37
CA ASN A 234 -12.47 21.84 -11.76
C ASN A 234 -13.34 21.07 -12.75
N GLY A 235 -14.65 21.16 -12.58
CA GLY A 235 -15.61 20.43 -13.39
C GLY A 235 -15.65 18.93 -13.16
N VAL A 236 -14.78 18.33 -12.36
CA VAL A 236 -14.87 16.90 -12.01
C VAL A 236 -15.85 16.72 -10.85
N LYS A 237 -16.85 15.87 -11.03
CA LYS A 237 -17.77 15.50 -9.95
C LYS A 237 -17.03 14.79 -8.82
N ILE A 238 -17.22 15.24 -7.59
CA ILE A 238 -16.69 14.63 -6.37
C ILE A 238 -17.86 14.23 -5.47
N ASP A 239 -17.85 12.98 -4.99
CA ASP A 239 -18.84 12.53 -4.00
C ASP A 239 -18.60 13.23 -2.66
N GLY A 240 -19.43 14.22 -2.36
CA GLY A 240 -19.20 15.13 -1.25
C GLY A 240 -20.07 16.37 -1.31
N TYR A 241 -19.81 17.30 -0.42
CA TYR A 241 -20.50 18.59 -0.34
C TYR A 241 -19.56 19.69 0.14
N ILE A 242 -19.96 20.95 -0.05
CA ILE A 242 -19.29 22.12 0.51
C ILE A 242 -19.87 22.38 1.90
N ASP A 243 -19.02 22.51 2.91
CA ASP A 243 -19.44 22.87 4.26
C ASP A 243 -19.23 24.37 4.46
N GLU A 244 -20.30 25.14 4.33
CA GLU A 244 -20.27 26.60 4.46
C GLU A 244 -19.91 27.09 5.88
N GLN A 245 -20.00 26.20 6.88
CA GLN A 245 -19.68 26.54 8.26
C GLN A 245 -18.19 26.33 8.58
N LYS A 246 -17.48 25.53 7.77
CA LYS A 246 -16.06 25.22 7.97
C LYS A 246 -15.17 25.92 6.95
N LYS A 247 -14.12 26.58 7.44
CA LYS A 247 -13.16 27.32 6.61
C LYS A 247 -11.76 26.75 6.76
N CYS A 248 -11.02 26.72 5.66
CA CYS A 248 -9.62 26.30 5.66
C CYS A 248 -8.78 27.27 6.50
N CYS A 249 -7.96 26.74 7.41
CA CYS A 249 -7.06 27.52 8.27
C CYS A 249 -5.98 28.30 7.51
N HIS A 250 -5.77 28.04 6.21
CA HIS A 250 -4.72 28.68 5.43
C HIS A 250 -5.23 29.69 4.38
N CYS A 251 -6.35 29.43 3.72
CA CYS A 251 -6.90 30.32 2.69
C CYS A 251 -8.29 30.87 3.01
N SER A 252 -8.87 30.47 4.15
CA SER A 252 -10.19 30.92 4.63
C SER A 252 -11.40 30.60 3.73
N LYS A 253 -11.20 29.88 2.61
CA LYS A 253 -12.29 29.35 1.77
C LYS A 253 -13.01 28.19 2.48
N HIS A 254 -14.27 27.95 2.09
CA HIS A 254 -15.06 26.84 2.64
C HIS A 254 -14.40 25.48 2.36
N LEU A 255 -14.47 24.57 3.33
CA LEU A 255 -13.96 23.21 3.18
C LEU A 255 -14.98 22.35 2.44
N CYS A 256 -14.47 21.40 1.64
CA CYS A 256 -15.28 20.34 1.07
C CYS A 256 -15.15 19.09 1.93
N TYR A 257 -16.25 18.38 2.12
CA TYR A 257 -16.25 17.06 2.75
C TYR A 257 -16.29 15.99 1.67
N SER A 258 -15.40 15.00 1.77
CA SER A 258 -15.38 13.84 0.87
C SER A 258 -16.04 12.65 1.56
N ILE A 259 -17.17 12.19 1.02
CA ILE A 259 -17.88 11.01 1.55
C ILE A 259 -17.01 9.74 1.44
N PRO A 260 -16.34 9.45 0.30
CA PRO A 260 -15.56 8.22 0.17
C PRO A 260 -14.37 8.11 1.11
N TYR A 261 -13.87 9.24 1.63
CA TYR A 261 -12.68 9.30 2.46
C TYR A 261 -12.97 9.77 3.89
N ASP A 262 -14.25 10.03 4.20
CA ASP A 262 -14.74 10.51 5.50
C ASP A 262 -13.87 11.64 6.08
N THR A 263 -13.59 12.66 5.27
CA THR A 263 -12.67 13.70 5.70
C THR A 263 -12.85 15.00 4.92
N TYR A 264 -12.47 16.10 5.57
CA TYR A 264 -12.51 17.43 4.97
C TYR A 264 -11.23 17.71 4.18
N PHE A 265 -11.37 18.49 3.11
CA PHE A 265 -10.26 18.97 2.31
C PHE A 265 -10.50 20.37 1.79
N CYS A 266 -9.41 21.08 1.53
CA CYS A 266 -9.43 22.35 0.85
C CYS A 266 -8.92 22.14 -0.59
N PRO A 267 -9.78 22.31 -1.61
CA PRO A 267 -9.38 22.19 -3.02
C PRO A 267 -8.26 23.18 -3.39
N ASP A 268 -8.38 24.43 -2.96
CA ASP A 268 -7.44 25.51 -3.29
C ASP A 268 -6.06 25.31 -2.69
N CYS A 269 -6.01 24.92 -1.42
CA CYS A 269 -4.77 24.65 -0.73
C CYS A 269 -4.18 23.27 -1.08
N ASN A 270 -4.97 22.42 -1.74
CA ASN A 270 -4.66 21.03 -2.01
C ASN A 270 -4.22 20.29 -0.73
N ARG A 271 -4.99 20.47 0.36
CA ARG A 271 -4.70 19.89 1.68
C ARG A 271 -5.92 19.19 2.27
N TRP A 272 -5.69 18.02 2.86
CA TRP A 272 -6.63 17.38 3.77
C TRP A 272 -6.64 18.14 5.10
N GLU A 273 -7.81 18.41 5.66
CA GLU A 273 -7.93 18.97 7.00
C GLU A 273 -7.66 17.85 8.03
N LYS A 274 -6.89 18.16 9.07
CA LYS A 274 -6.69 17.21 10.17
C LYS A 274 -8.00 17.08 10.93
N GLY A 275 -8.72 15.97 10.77
CA GLY A 275 -9.85 15.67 11.64
C GLY A 275 -9.40 15.72 13.11
N ASN A 276 -10.28 16.13 14.02
CA ASN A 276 -10.02 16.23 15.48
C ASN A 276 -9.76 14.88 16.18
N GLN A 277 -9.29 13.87 15.46
CA GLN A 277 -8.83 12.61 16.02
C GLN A 277 -7.37 12.44 15.65
N ILE A 278 -6.51 12.69 16.64
CA ILE A 278 -5.22 12.01 16.75
C ILE A 278 -5.55 10.54 17.07
N ASN A 279 -6.13 9.83 16.11
CA ASN A 279 -6.10 8.38 16.10
C ASN A 279 -4.96 8.00 15.17
N PHE A 280 -4.07 7.17 15.69
CA PHE A 280 -2.77 6.81 15.11
C PHE A 280 -2.88 6.06 13.76
N SER A 281 -4.09 5.77 13.28
CA SER A 281 -4.39 5.35 11.90
C SER A 281 -4.05 6.42 10.85
N SER A 282 -3.86 7.67 11.26
CA SER A 282 -3.44 8.80 10.41
C SER A 282 -1.98 8.73 9.93
N LEU A 283 -1.18 7.77 10.41
CA LEU A 283 0.19 7.52 9.94
C LEU A 283 0.27 6.47 8.81
N LEU A 284 -0.84 5.80 8.50
CA LEU A 284 -1.06 4.96 7.32
C LEU A 284 -1.74 5.79 6.22
N TYR A 285 -1.08 6.88 5.78
CA TYR A 285 -1.62 7.82 4.76
C TYR A 285 -2.14 7.15 3.48
N PHE A 286 -1.79 5.89 3.23
CA PHE A 286 -2.04 5.15 2.00
C PHE A 286 -3.17 4.12 2.06
N ASN A 287 -3.68 3.73 3.24
CA ASN A 287 -4.63 2.62 3.27
C ASN A 287 -6.06 3.01 2.86
N ASN A 288 -6.43 4.31 2.86
CA ASN A 288 -7.80 4.72 2.56
C ASN A 288 -7.98 6.10 1.88
N ARG A 289 -6.93 6.88 1.54
CA ARG A 289 -7.09 8.19 0.86
C ARG A 289 -5.91 8.58 -0.04
N PRO A 290 -6.10 9.43 -1.07
CA PRO A 290 -5.00 9.93 -1.90
C PRO A 290 -4.01 10.83 -1.12
N LEU A 291 -2.74 10.84 -1.55
CA LEU A 291 -1.67 11.68 -0.98
C LEU A 291 -2.03 13.18 -0.91
N GLU A 292 -2.70 13.66 -1.95
CA GLU A 292 -3.16 15.04 -2.09
C GLU A 292 -4.61 15.03 -2.57
N PRO A 293 -5.49 15.92 -2.10
CA PRO A 293 -6.88 16.00 -2.57
C PRO A 293 -6.99 16.11 -4.10
N ALA A 294 -6.06 16.85 -4.74
CA ALA A 294 -6.06 17.06 -6.17
C ALA A 294 -6.01 15.77 -6.99
N LEU A 295 -5.55 14.66 -6.42
CA LEU A 295 -5.56 13.37 -7.11
C LEU A 295 -6.97 12.84 -7.37
N MET A 296 -8.00 13.38 -6.70
CA MET A 296 -9.39 13.06 -7.02
C MET A 296 -9.85 13.63 -8.37
N TRP A 297 -9.24 14.73 -8.83
CA TRP A 297 -9.56 15.37 -10.13
C TRP A 297 -8.37 15.47 -11.09
N LYS A 298 -7.16 15.08 -10.66
CA LYS A 298 -5.91 14.99 -11.43
C LYS A 298 -5.18 13.67 -11.14
N PRO A 299 -5.74 12.54 -11.59
CA PRO A 299 -5.31 11.20 -11.14
C PRO A 299 -3.89 10.82 -11.56
N HIS A 300 -3.33 11.44 -12.61
CA HIS A 300 -1.98 11.17 -13.10
C HIS A 300 -0.99 12.30 -12.79
N LYS A 301 -1.39 13.28 -11.97
CA LYS A 301 -0.55 14.41 -11.56
C LYS A 301 0.84 13.94 -11.13
N TYR A 302 1.89 14.65 -11.56
CA TYR A 302 3.23 14.45 -11.00
C TYR A 302 3.28 14.90 -9.54
N ILE A 303 3.59 13.96 -8.65
CA ILE A 303 3.76 14.18 -7.22
C ILE A 303 5.25 14.30 -6.93
N ARG A 304 5.60 15.24 -6.05
CA ARG A 304 6.97 15.48 -5.61
C ARG A 304 7.33 14.61 -4.41
N PHE A 305 8.49 13.97 -4.49
CA PHE A 305 9.06 13.12 -3.47
C PHE A 305 10.50 13.55 -3.17
N CYS A 306 10.99 13.15 -2.01
CA CYS A 306 12.41 13.23 -1.70
C CYS A 306 12.90 11.89 -1.15
N LYS A 307 14.18 11.63 -1.36
CA LYS A 307 14.92 10.56 -0.72
C LYS A 307 15.74 11.18 0.41
N VAL A 308 15.70 10.58 1.58
CA VAL A 308 16.43 11.06 2.76
C VAL A 308 17.32 9.98 3.35
N GLN A 309 18.41 10.39 3.98
CA GLN A 309 19.31 9.54 4.75
C GLN A 309 19.48 10.11 6.17
N PHE A 310 19.55 9.24 7.16
CA PHE A 310 19.77 9.67 8.56
C PHE A 310 21.26 9.77 8.91
N ASN A 311 22.09 8.95 8.27
CA ASN A 311 23.53 8.87 8.49
C ASN A 311 24.25 8.95 7.13
N THR A 312 25.48 9.48 7.11
CA THR A 312 26.38 9.42 5.94
C THR A 312 26.56 7.97 5.50
N ASN A 313 26.19 7.66 4.24
CA ASN A 313 26.18 6.31 3.64
C ASN A 313 25.14 5.33 4.22
N GLY A 314 24.09 5.83 4.88
CA GLY A 314 23.00 5.01 5.41
C GLY A 314 21.95 4.62 4.35
N LYS A 315 20.99 3.77 4.75
CA LYS A 315 19.81 3.41 3.95
C LYS A 315 19.02 4.67 3.59
N VAL A 316 18.50 4.68 2.37
CA VAL A 316 17.80 5.83 1.80
C VAL A 316 16.30 5.56 1.78
N TYR A 317 15.51 6.52 2.27
CA TYR A 317 14.07 6.37 2.45
C TYR A 317 13.31 7.39 1.61
N THR A 318 12.19 6.98 1.03
CA THR A 318 11.36 7.85 0.16
C THR A 318 10.21 8.48 0.94
N TYR A 319 10.06 9.79 0.85
CA TYR A 319 9.00 10.56 1.48
C TYR A 319 8.25 11.43 0.46
N HIS A 320 6.94 11.62 0.65
CA HIS A 320 6.15 12.64 -0.04
C HIS A 320 6.62 14.02 0.42
N CYS A 321 7.04 14.87 -0.53
CA CYS A 321 7.67 16.14 -0.25
C CYS A 321 6.99 17.26 -1.05
N PRO A 322 5.79 17.69 -0.65
CA PRO A 322 5.02 18.69 -1.41
C PRO A 322 5.60 20.10 -1.31
N ASP A 323 6.49 20.37 -0.35
CA ASP A 323 7.19 21.66 -0.24
C ASP A 323 8.31 21.71 -1.28
N ASP A 324 8.17 22.61 -2.26
CA ASP A 324 9.08 22.77 -3.38
C ASP A 324 10.40 23.45 -3.01
N ARG A 325 10.43 24.13 -1.85
CA ARG A 325 11.62 24.80 -1.30
C ARG A 325 12.69 23.82 -0.82
N ILE A 326 12.33 22.58 -0.52
CA ILE A 326 13.22 21.55 0.01
C ILE A 326 14.09 20.97 -1.11
N ILE A 327 15.39 21.24 -1.13
CA ILE A 327 16.33 20.78 -2.18
C ILE A 327 17.30 19.71 -1.67
N GLU A 328 18.11 19.15 -2.57
CA GLU A 328 19.18 18.21 -2.19
C GLU A 328 20.20 18.89 -1.26
N GLY A 329 20.57 18.19 -0.19
CA GLY A 329 21.45 18.70 0.86
C GLY A 329 20.71 19.27 2.07
N ASP A 330 19.44 19.64 1.93
CA ASP A 330 18.64 20.18 3.05
C ASP A 330 18.43 19.15 4.15
N TRP A 331 18.30 19.66 5.38
CA TRP A 331 17.84 18.86 6.51
C TRP A 331 16.32 19.01 6.65
N VAL A 332 15.65 17.88 6.82
CA VAL A 332 14.21 17.82 6.93
C VAL A 332 13.79 16.99 8.13
N GLN A 333 12.65 17.35 8.70
CA GLN A 333 12.04 16.58 9.76
C GLN A 333 11.05 15.56 9.16
N VAL A 334 11.23 14.28 9.49
CA VAL A 334 10.45 13.18 8.94
C VAL A 334 9.99 12.20 10.03
N PRO A 335 8.79 11.61 9.90
CA PRO A 335 8.34 10.54 10.78
C PRO A 335 9.00 9.20 10.40
N VAL A 336 9.48 8.43 11.38
CA VAL A 336 10.20 7.15 11.16
C VAL A 336 9.50 5.90 11.69
N SER A 337 8.35 6.04 12.35
CA SER A 337 7.61 4.90 12.93
C SER A 337 6.10 5.09 12.87
N ILE A 338 5.32 4.03 13.10
CA ILE A 338 3.85 4.09 13.21
C ILE A 338 3.39 4.98 14.36
N GLN A 339 4.25 5.23 15.36
CA GLN A 339 4.00 6.19 16.44
C GLN A 339 4.34 7.63 16.01
N GLY A 340 4.87 7.83 14.81
CA GLY A 340 5.12 9.16 14.24
C GLY A 340 6.34 9.86 14.84
N VAL A 341 7.28 9.11 15.42
CA VAL A 341 8.51 9.67 15.99
C VAL A 341 9.23 10.49 14.93
N GLN A 342 9.46 11.75 15.24
CA GLN A 342 10.07 12.70 14.32
C GLN A 342 11.59 12.61 14.41
N LYS A 343 12.27 12.52 13.27
CA LYS A 343 13.73 12.54 13.18
C LYS A 343 14.18 13.52 12.09
N ASN A 344 15.39 14.05 12.26
CA ASN A 344 16.05 14.83 11.23
C ASN A 344 16.76 13.88 10.26
N ALA A 345 16.59 14.13 8.97
CA ALA A 345 17.25 13.41 7.90
C ALA A 345 17.76 14.39 6.85
N GLN A 346 18.85 14.06 6.19
CA GLN A 346 19.37 14.84 5.08
C GLN A 346 18.72 14.39 3.78
N VAL A 347 18.25 15.34 2.97
CA VAL A 347 17.74 15.07 1.62
C VAL A 347 18.90 14.74 0.71
N VAL A 348 18.87 13.55 0.11
CA VAL A 348 19.90 13.08 -0.84
C VAL A 348 19.46 13.15 -2.28
N LYS A 349 18.14 13.18 -2.54
CA LYS A 349 17.59 13.32 -3.88
C LYS A 349 16.19 13.90 -3.83
N VAL A 350 15.86 14.80 -4.76
CA VAL A 350 14.48 15.23 -5.01
C VAL A 350 14.05 14.73 -6.37
N PHE A 351 12.81 14.23 -6.49
CA PHE A 351 12.29 13.73 -7.76
C PHE A 351 10.77 13.84 -7.83
N GLN A 352 10.23 13.69 -9.04
CA GLN A 352 8.78 13.64 -9.29
C GLN A 352 8.40 12.32 -9.92
N GLN A 353 7.19 11.85 -9.63
CA GLN A 353 6.62 10.66 -10.24
C GLN A 353 5.11 10.84 -10.45
N ALA A 354 4.59 10.33 -11.57
CA ALA A 354 3.15 10.37 -11.82
C ALA A 354 2.41 9.59 -10.72
N ALA A 355 1.28 10.10 -10.25
CA ALA A 355 0.53 9.52 -9.13
C ALA A 355 0.02 8.09 -9.40
N ASN A 356 -0.15 7.72 -10.67
CA ASN A 356 -0.49 6.37 -11.12
C ASN A 356 0.73 5.44 -11.27
N ARG A 357 1.94 5.97 -11.12
CA ARG A 357 3.20 5.22 -11.03
C ARG A 357 4.00 5.65 -9.80
N PRO A 358 3.43 5.60 -8.58
CA PRO A 358 4.06 6.14 -7.40
C PRO A 358 5.27 5.30 -6.94
N PRO A 359 6.17 5.84 -6.10
CA PRO A 359 7.31 5.08 -5.60
C PRO A 359 6.84 3.90 -4.74
N TYR A 360 7.59 2.80 -4.76
CA TYR A 360 7.28 1.60 -3.99
C TYR A 360 8.20 1.50 -2.75
N PRO A 361 7.73 0.94 -1.61
CA PRO A 361 6.35 0.54 -1.32
C PRO A 361 5.46 1.70 -0.83
N LEU A 362 4.23 1.80 -1.34
CA LEU A 362 3.32 2.93 -1.07
C LEU A 362 3.03 3.10 0.42
N TYR A 363 2.70 2.01 1.11
CA TYR A 363 2.33 2.04 2.52
C TYR A 363 3.47 2.52 3.44
N LYS A 364 4.74 2.48 2.98
CA LYS A 364 5.89 3.02 3.74
C LYS A 364 6.15 4.50 3.45
N ILE A 365 5.56 5.08 2.40
CA ILE A 365 5.75 6.50 2.10
C ILE A 365 5.05 7.31 3.20
N ARG A 366 5.74 8.33 3.70
CA ARG A 366 5.19 9.29 4.65
C ARG A 366 5.46 10.71 4.16
N LYS A 367 4.77 11.69 4.72
CA LYS A 367 4.95 13.09 4.34
C LYS A 367 6.07 13.75 5.14
N VAL A 368 6.92 14.53 4.47
CA VAL A 368 7.89 15.43 5.12
C VAL A 368 7.16 16.49 5.94
N ILE A 369 7.59 16.72 7.18
CA ILE A 369 6.95 17.68 8.09
C ILE A 369 7.35 19.11 7.73
N GLY A 370 8.64 19.32 7.44
CA GLY A 370 9.20 20.60 7.02
C GLY A 370 10.72 20.60 7.03
N LEU A 371 11.31 21.76 6.70
CA LEU A 371 12.74 22.01 6.88
C LEU A 371 13.11 21.94 8.36
N SER A 372 14.30 21.44 8.65
CA SER A 372 14.90 21.47 9.97
C SER A 372 16.30 22.10 9.91
N ASP A 373 16.74 22.69 11.01
CA ASP A 373 18.11 23.18 11.10
C ASP A 373 19.10 22.00 11.02
N PRO A 374 20.29 22.19 10.43
CA PRO A 374 21.35 21.19 10.43
C PRO A 374 21.79 20.92 11.87
N VAL A 375 21.22 19.88 12.49
CA VAL A 375 21.67 19.41 13.79
C VAL A 375 22.92 18.58 13.56
N TRP A 376 24.09 19.18 13.82
CA TRP A 376 25.33 18.43 14.03
C TRP A 376 25.10 17.48 15.22
N GLN A 377 24.79 16.22 14.95
CA GLN A 377 24.78 15.19 15.98
C GLN A 377 26.23 14.84 16.38
N HIS A 378 26.87 15.74 17.12
CA HIS A 378 27.73 15.28 18.19
C HIS A 378 26.82 14.98 19.37
N GLU A 379 26.35 13.73 19.48
CA GLU A 379 25.90 13.28 20.80
C GLU A 379 27.07 13.45 21.78
N PRO A 380 26.85 14.03 22.98
CA PRO A 380 27.90 14.13 23.97
C PRO A 380 28.39 12.72 24.29
N LYS A 381 29.69 12.47 24.10
CA LYS A 381 30.38 11.34 24.73
C LYS A 381 30.35 11.57 26.24
N THR A 382 29.23 11.31 26.90
CA THR A 382 29.24 11.02 28.33
C THR A 382 29.94 9.68 28.48
N GLN A 383 31.21 9.77 28.85
CA GLN A 383 32.00 8.66 29.35
C GLN A 383 31.27 8.04 30.56
N LEU A 384 30.35 7.12 30.33
CA LEU A 384 30.06 6.09 31.31
C LEU A 384 31.02 4.95 31.03
N LYS A 385 31.96 4.78 31.97
CA LYS A 385 32.91 3.67 32.03
C LYS A 385 32.19 2.34 31.76
N SER A 386 32.85 1.51 30.96
CA SER A 386 32.59 0.10 30.65
C SER A 386 31.94 -0.67 31.83
N PRO A 387 31.01 -1.62 31.57
CA PRO A 387 31.47 -2.92 31.03
C PRO A 387 30.46 -3.67 30.11
N PRO A 388 30.88 -4.13 28.92
CA PRO A 388 30.23 -5.27 28.25
C PRO A 388 31.00 -6.59 28.47
N ILE A 389 32.29 -6.52 28.82
CA ILE A 389 33.14 -7.71 28.99
C ILE A 389 32.80 -8.47 30.30
N GLN A 390 32.33 -7.77 31.35
CA GLN A 390 32.00 -8.42 32.62
C GLN A 390 30.70 -9.25 32.55
N THR A 391 29.72 -8.91 31.72
CA THR A 391 28.41 -9.59 31.72
C THR A 391 28.45 -10.98 31.06
N PHE A 392 29.31 -11.17 30.04
CA PHE A 392 29.55 -12.47 29.42
C PHE A 392 30.38 -13.40 30.31
N GLU A 393 31.42 -12.87 30.97
CA GLU A 393 32.18 -13.64 31.99
C GLU A 393 31.31 -14.01 33.20
N ILE A 394 30.34 -13.17 33.58
CA ILE A 394 29.39 -13.48 34.65
C ILE A 394 28.41 -14.57 34.21
N CYS A 395 27.93 -14.62 32.96
CA CYS A 395 27.07 -15.72 32.48
C CYS A 395 27.83 -17.03 32.28
N GLN A 396 29.06 -17.02 31.76
CA GLN A 396 29.89 -18.23 31.70
C GLN A 396 30.29 -18.75 33.10
N LYS A 397 30.49 -17.87 34.08
CA LYS A 397 30.68 -18.24 35.50
C LYS A 397 29.38 -18.61 36.22
N SER A 398 28.22 -18.22 35.68
CA SER A 398 26.88 -18.53 36.22
C SER A 398 26.24 -19.76 35.58
N LEU A 399 26.82 -20.31 34.51
CA LEU A 399 26.46 -21.64 34.03
C LEU A 399 26.76 -22.63 35.15
N ARG A 400 25.71 -23.04 35.86
CA ARG A 400 25.86 -24.02 36.92
C ARG A 400 26.30 -25.32 36.27
N PRO A 401 27.06 -26.18 36.98
CA PRO A 401 27.45 -27.51 36.47
C PRO A 401 26.28 -28.40 36.01
N HIS A 402 25.03 -28.00 36.28
CA HIS A 402 23.79 -28.72 36.00
C HIS A 402 22.92 -28.06 34.91
N ASP A 403 23.35 -26.96 34.30
CA ASP A 403 22.57 -26.29 33.25
C ASP A 403 22.58 -27.15 31.97
N ILE A 404 21.40 -27.36 31.39
CA ILE A 404 21.20 -28.17 30.19
C ILE A 404 21.42 -27.27 28.98
N VAL A 405 22.51 -27.49 28.25
CA VAL A 405 22.81 -26.74 27.02
C VAL A 405 22.30 -27.50 25.78
N CYS A 406 21.57 -26.81 24.91
CA CYS A 406 21.24 -27.28 23.57
C CYS A 406 22.28 -26.73 22.58
N ASP A 407 23.32 -27.52 22.26
CA ASP A 407 24.40 -27.10 21.35
C ASP A 407 24.14 -27.57 19.91
N LEU A 408 23.83 -26.62 19.03
CA LEU A 408 23.57 -26.82 17.60
C LEU A 408 24.74 -26.36 16.72
N THR A 409 25.93 -26.12 17.29
CA THR A 409 27.07 -25.58 16.52
C THR A 409 27.73 -26.58 15.58
N GLN A 410 27.57 -27.88 15.80
CA GLN A 410 28.34 -28.91 15.08
C GLN A 410 27.53 -29.94 14.29
N LYS A 411 26.19 -29.90 14.29
CA LYS A 411 25.36 -30.82 13.50
C LYS A 411 24.10 -30.15 12.96
N LYS A 412 23.84 -30.29 11.65
CA LYS A 412 22.47 -30.35 11.09
C LYS A 412 21.87 -31.70 11.51
N ALA A 413 21.59 -31.88 12.80
CA ALA A 413 20.99 -33.10 13.32
C ALA A 413 19.47 -33.05 13.12
N SER A 414 18.90 -34.24 12.93
CA SER A 414 17.47 -34.57 12.81
C SER A 414 16.58 -33.65 13.64
N ILE A 415 15.44 -33.22 13.05
CA ILE A 415 14.34 -32.46 13.67
C ILE A 415 14.32 -32.68 15.19
N VAL A 416 14.79 -31.69 15.95
CA VAL A 416 14.77 -31.76 17.42
C VAL A 416 13.37 -31.36 17.85
N GLU A 417 12.50 -32.36 18.04
CA GLU A 417 11.22 -32.13 18.70
C GLU A 417 11.47 -31.83 20.18
N CYS A 418 11.27 -30.55 20.53
CA CYS A 418 11.03 -30.03 21.87
C CYS A 418 12.01 -30.51 22.97
N LYS A 419 13.26 -30.00 22.94
CA LYS A 419 14.21 -30.21 24.04
C LYS A 419 14.08 -29.09 25.09
N VAL A 420 13.91 -29.47 26.35
CA VAL A 420 13.97 -28.55 27.50
C VAL A 420 15.44 -28.25 27.80
N CYS A 421 15.83 -26.97 27.79
CA CYS A 421 17.19 -26.52 28.04
C CYS A 421 17.23 -25.14 28.71
N ASP A 422 18.39 -24.78 29.26
CA ASP A 422 18.63 -23.48 29.89
C ASP A 422 19.27 -22.49 28.90
N VAL A 423 20.10 -22.99 27.98
CA VAL A 423 20.80 -22.19 26.97
C VAL A 423 20.77 -22.86 25.60
N LEU A 424 20.45 -22.10 24.56
CA LEU A 424 20.55 -22.49 23.16
C LEU A 424 21.85 -21.93 22.58
N LYS A 425 22.72 -22.80 22.09
CA LYS A 425 24.00 -22.42 21.47
C LYS A 425 23.94 -22.68 19.96
N THR A 426 24.22 -21.65 19.17
CA THR A 426 24.08 -21.65 17.72
C THR A 426 25.36 -21.13 17.04
N PRO A 427 25.51 -21.29 15.71
CA PRO A 427 26.65 -20.72 14.98
C PRO A 427 26.76 -19.19 15.02
N VAL A 428 25.65 -18.48 15.30
CA VAL A 428 25.61 -17.00 15.32
C VAL A 428 25.69 -16.39 16.72
N GLY A 429 25.43 -17.19 17.75
CA GLY A 429 25.45 -16.75 19.14
C GLY A 429 24.66 -17.67 20.06
N ASN A 430 24.61 -17.30 21.33
CA ASN A 430 23.87 -17.99 22.36
C ASN A 430 22.58 -17.24 22.71
N PHE A 431 21.54 -17.98 23.08
CA PHE A 431 20.24 -17.45 23.44
C PHE A 431 19.71 -18.10 24.73
N TRP A 432 19.02 -17.34 25.56
CA TRP A 432 18.33 -17.82 26.77
C TRP A 432 17.13 -16.94 27.12
N LEU A 433 16.20 -17.47 27.91
CA LEU A 433 15.03 -16.73 28.40
C LEU A 433 15.24 -16.26 29.84
N GLU A 434 14.82 -15.03 30.11
CA GLU A 434 14.70 -14.48 31.46
C GLU A 434 13.24 -14.09 31.73
N TYR A 435 12.66 -14.68 32.77
CA TYR A 435 11.36 -14.29 33.32
C TYR A 435 11.60 -13.43 34.56
N ASN A 436 11.11 -12.19 34.55
CA ASN A 436 11.33 -11.20 35.61
C ASN A 436 12.82 -11.05 35.99
N ASP A 437 13.69 -11.01 34.98
CA ASP A 437 15.15 -10.93 35.12
C ASP A 437 15.78 -12.14 35.84
N GLN A 438 15.09 -13.29 35.87
CA GLN A 438 15.62 -14.57 36.32
C GLN A 438 15.67 -15.58 35.16
N PRO A 439 16.81 -16.25 34.91
CA PRO A 439 16.89 -17.27 33.88
C PRO A 439 15.89 -18.40 34.13
N ILE A 440 15.21 -18.84 33.06
CA ILE A 440 14.26 -19.95 33.10
C ILE A 440 14.60 -21.01 32.05
N LYS A 441 14.05 -22.21 32.25
CA LYS A 441 14.09 -23.26 31.24
C LYS A 441 13.21 -22.88 30.06
N MET A 442 13.63 -23.32 28.88
CA MET A 442 12.95 -23.08 27.63
C MET A 442 12.86 -24.35 26.78
N THR A 443 11.80 -24.46 26.00
CA THR A 443 11.65 -25.46 24.94
C THR A 443 12.06 -24.84 23.62
N ILE A 444 12.83 -25.61 22.85
CA ILE A 444 13.31 -25.20 21.52
C ILE A 444 12.70 -26.13 20.48
N ASN A 445 12.09 -25.53 19.47
CA ASN A 445 11.74 -26.20 18.23
C ASN A 445 12.58 -25.63 17.09
N THR A 446 13.25 -26.51 16.34
CA THR A 446 14.20 -26.12 15.29
C THR A 446 13.64 -26.48 13.92
N ILE A 447 13.63 -25.52 12.99
CA ILE A 447 13.22 -25.73 11.60
C ILE A 447 14.43 -25.43 10.70
N TYR A 448 14.71 -26.32 9.77
CA TYR A 448 15.76 -26.18 8.76
C TYR A 448 15.11 -26.23 7.37
N PRO A 449 14.89 -25.07 6.73
CA PRO A 449 14.33 -24.99 5.38
C PRO A 449 15.16 -25.75 4.35
N GLN A 450 14.53 -26.14 3.24
CA GLN A 450 15.23 -26.77 2.12
C GLN A 450 16.03 -25.72 1.36
N TYR A 451 17.19 -26.10 0.84
CA TYR A 451 18.13 -25.15 0.23
C TYR A 451 17.55 -24.42 -1.00
N ASP A 452 16.57 -25.02 -1.67
CA ASP A 452 15.86 -24.47 -2.83
C ASP A 452 14.62 -23.63 -2.46
N ASP A 453 14.32 -23.46 -1.17
CA ASP A 453 13.24 -22.59 -0.72
C ASP A 453 13.50 -21.14 -1.15
N LYS A 454 12.50 -20.51 -1.79
CA LYS A 454 12.56 -19.11 -2.28
C LYS A 454 13.05 -18.13 -1.21
N TYR A 455 12.69 -18.38 0.05
CA TYR A 455 13.05 -17.59 1.22
C TYR A 455 13.96 -18.39 2.16
N PHE A 456 15.03 -18.98 1.62
CA PHE A 456 15.93 -19.82 2.39
C PHE A 456 16.62 -19.07 3.53
N VAL A 457 16.60 -19.68 4.71
CA VAL A 457 17.44 -19.34 5.87
C VAL A 457 18.18 -20.60 6.35
N GLU A 458 19.32 -20.42 7.02
CA GLU A 458 20.13 -21.57 7.48
C GLU A 458 19.45 -22.33 8.62
N ALA A 459 18.77 -21.62 9.51
CA ALA A 459 17.97 -22.22 10.57
C ALA A 459 16.97 -21.22 11.17
N ILE A 460 15.90 -21.78 11.75
CA ILE A 460 14.89 -21.09 12.53
C ILE A 460 14.77 -21.79 13.88
N TYR A 461 14.76 -21.02 14.95
CA TYR A 461 14.65 -21.48 16.33
C TYR A 461 13.43 -20.81 16.97
N LYS A 462 12.39 -21.61 17.23
CA LYS A 462 11.23 -21.18 18.03
C LYS A 462 11.50 -21.51 19.50
N ILE A 463 11.48 -20.48 20.34
CA ILE A 463 11.93 -20.50 21.73
C ILE A 463 10.74 -20.15 22.63
N LYS A 464 10.35 -21.09 23.48
CA LYS A 464 9.22 -20.95 24.41
C LYS A 464 9.65 -21.15 25.85
N PRO A 465 9.02 -20.48 26.83
CA PRO A 465 9.25 -20.79 28.25
C PRO A 465 8.75 -22.21 28.57
N TYR A 466 9.53 -22.99 29.32
CA TYR A 466 9.13 -24.32 29.78
C TYR A 466 8.42 -24.23 31.13
N GLN A 467 7.08 -24.21 31.09
CA GLN A 467 6.17 -24.12 32.24
C GLN A 467 6.40 -22.89 33.14
N LEU A 468 5.42 -22.00 33.23
CA LEU A 468 5.49 -20.80 34.06
C LEU A 468 4.52 -20.93 35.24
N ASN A 469 5.06 -21.14 36.44
CA ASN A 469 4.32 -21.13 37.69
C ASN A 469 4.67 -19.85 38.45
N SER A 470 4.04 -18.72 38.11
CA SER A 470 4.31 -17.46 38.81
C SER A 470 3.10 -16.52 38.81
N GLU A 471 2.75 -16.02 40.00
CA GLU A 471 1.56 -15.19 40.23
C GLU A 471 1.72 -13.71 39.85
N LYS A 472 2.93 -13.25 39.45
CA LYS A 472 3.16 -11.83 39.09
C LYS A 472 4.16 -11.66 37.95
N PHE A 473 3.65 -11.58 36.73
CA PHE A 473 4.43 -11.23 35.55
C PHE A 473 4.91 -9.77 35.59
N LYS A 474 6.12 -9.52 35.09
CA LYS A 474 6.63 -8.17 34.76
C LYS A 474 7.20 -8.14 33.36
N TYR A 475 8.13 -9.03 33.05
CA TYR A 475 8.78 -9.10 31.74
C TYR A 475 9.19 -10.54 31.40
N LEU A 476 9.07 -10.91 30.12
CA LEU A 476 9.75 -12.07 29.53
C LEU A 476 10.70 -11.57 28.44
N LYS A 477 12.00 -11.84 28.61
CA LYS A 477 13.06 -11.32 27.74
C LYS A 477 13.82 -12.47 27.08
N LEU A 478 13.98 -12.38 25.77
CA LEU A 478 15.02 -13.12 25.08
C LEU A 478 16.35 -12.39 25.24
N ARG A 479 17.37 -13.13 25.65
CA ARG A 479 18.73 -12.62 25.80
C ARG A 479 19.68 -13.28 24.83
N THR A 480 20.75 -12.57 24.51
CA THR A 480 21.82 -13.06 23.65
C THR A 480 23.16 -12.43 24.02
N ASP A 481 24.24 -13.13 23.72
CA ASP A 481 25.61 -12.63 23.81
C ASP A 481 26.09 -11.92 22.53
N ILE A 482 25.25 -11.88 21.50
CA ILE A 482 25.53 -11.17 20.25
C ILE A 482 25.60 -9.67 20.52
N ASN A 483 26.68 -9.02 20.08
CA ASN A 483 26.86 -7.59 20.25
C ASN A 483 26.05 -6.78 19.22
N LEU A 484 24.74 -6.67 19.44
CA LEU A 484 23.85 -5.91 18.57
C LEU A 484 24.03 -4.39 18.63
N LYS A 485 24.78 -3.86 19.61
CA LYS A 485 25.08 -2.42 19.67
C LYS A 485 25.96 -1.94 18.52
N THR A 486 26.81 -2.83 18.01
CA THR A 486 27.72 -2.56 16.88
C THR A 486 27.25 -3.23 15.60
N ALA A 487 26.17 -4.01 15.65
CA ALA A 487 25.58 -4.66 14.47
C ALA A 487 24.91 -3.63 13.56
N ARG A 488 24.90 -3.89 12.25
CA ARG A 488 24.20 -3.05 11.28
C ARG A 488 22.74 -3.46 11.27
N TRP A 489 21.84 -2.60 11.73
CA TRP A 489 20.40 -2.82 11.60
C TRP A 489 19.97 -2.75 10.12
N ILE A 490 19.12 -3.66 9.67
CA ILE A 490 18.72 -3.82 8.25
C ILE A 490 17.26 -3.43 8.00
N ASP A 491 16.32 -4.04 8.72
CA ASP A 491 14.89 -3.74 8.66
C ASP A 491 14.18 -4.09 9.98
N ASP A 492 12.98 -3.54 10.19
CA ASP A 492 12.04 -4.05 11.18
C ASP A 492 11.33 -5.29 10.64
N LEU A 493 10.94 -6.20 11.53
CA LEU A 493 10.21 -7.42 11.22
C LEU A 493 8.81 -7.36 11.86
N TRP A 494 8.13 -6.22 11.68
CA TRP A 494 6.86 -5.94 12.35
C TRP A 494 5.65 -6.12 11.42
N ASP A 495 4.66 -6.90 11.87
CA ASP A 495 3.34 -6.98 11.28
C ASP A 495 2.25 -7.13 12.38
N GLU A 496 1.04 -7.56 12.00
CA GLU A 496 -0.07 -7.78 12.92
C GLU A 496 0.13 -8.95 13.91
N HIS A 497 1.08 -9.85 13.67
CA HIS A 497 1.31 -11.08 14.45
C HIS A 497 2.78 -11.27 14.89
N GLN A 498 3.68 -10.35 14.55
CA GLN A 498 5.07 -10.35 15.00
C GLN A 498 5.62 -8.95 15.24
N THR A 499 6.51 -8.84 16.22
CA THR A 499 7.27 -7.64 16.52
C THR A 499 8.73 -7.98 16.71
N GLY A 500 9.60 -7.38 15.90
CA GLY A 500 11.03 -7.59 16.03
C GLY A 500 11.87 -6.85 15.01
N ASN A 501 13.13 -7.25 14.87
CA ASN A 501 14.11 -6.57 14.04
C ASN A 501 15.09 -7.55 13.41
N HIS A 502 15.71 -7.10 12.32
CA HIS A 502 16.75 -7.79 11.58
C HIS A 502 18.05 -6.98 11.62
N TRP A 503 19.14 -7.66 11.98
CA TRP A 503 20.50 -7.11 11.96
C TRP A 503 21.43 -7.97 11.10
N GLN A 504 22.40 -7.31 10.49
CA GLN A 504 23.62 -7.94 10.02
C GLN A 504 24.69 -7.89 11.11
N VAL A 505 25.22 -9.05 11.45
CA VAL A 505 26.35 -9.26 12.36
C VAL A 505 27.45 -10.00 11.60
N ASP A 506 28.56 -9.31 11.32
CA ASP A 506 29.62 -9.80 10.45
C ASP A 506 29.07 -10.27 9.08
N LYS A 507 29.14 -11.57 8.80
CA LYS A 507 28.65 -12.21 7.58
C LYS A 507 27.24 -12.80 7.71
N TYR A 508 26.60 -12.65 8.87
CA TYR A 508 25.31 -13.24 9.16
C TYR A 508 24.22 -12.18 9.17
N ASP A 509 23.06 -12.56 8.65
CA ASP A 509 21.80 -11.91 8.91
C ASP A 509 21.07 -12.66 10.02
N ILE A 510 20.54 -11.90 10.98
CA ILE A 510 19.87 -12.43 12.17
C ILE A 510 18.56 -11.67 12.37
N GLY A 511 17.45 -12.39 12.35
CA GLY A 511 16.12 -11.89 12.68
C GLY A 511 15.68 -12.40 14.05
N ILE A 512 15.18 -11.50 14.89
CA ILE A 512 14.61 -11.84 16.21
C ILE A 512 13.25 -11.18 16.33
N VAL A 513 12.21 -11.99 16.51
CA VAL A 513 10.82 -11.54 16.69
C VAL A 513 10.18 -12.16 17.93
N ALA A 514 9.21 -11.45 18.50
CA ALA A 514 8.22 -11.97 19.43
C ALA A 514 6.86 -11.99 18.74
N HIS A 515 5.99 -12.92 19.13
CA HIS A 515 4.66 -13.08 18.56
C HIS A 515 3.60 -12.64 19.58
N PRO A 516 3.12 -11.37 19.54
CA PRO A 516 2.01 -10.92 20.38
C PRO A 516 0.72 -11.65 20.00
N PHE A 517 -0.18 -11.80 20.96
CA PHE A 517 -1.48 -12.42 20.70
C PHE A 517 -2.45 -11.42 20.07
N ASP A 518 -2.57 -10.22 20.65
CA ASP A 518 -3.41 -9.13 20.12
C ASP A 518 -2.55 -8.06 19.39
N PRO A 519 -2.78 -7.83 18.08
CA PRO A 519 -2.09 -6.79 17.31
C PRO A 519 -2.30 -5.36 17.85
N ASP A 520 -3.40 -5.13 18.56
CA ASP A 520 -3.83 -3.81 19.04
C ASP A 520 -3.34 -3.50 20.47
N GLU A 521 -2.77 -4.49 21.18
CA GLU A 521 -2.27 -4.34 22.55
C GLU A 521 -0.74 -4.12 22.64
N PHE A 522 -0.29 -3.37 23.65
CA PHE A 522 1.13 -3.04 23.87
C PHE A 522 1.91 -4.21 24.50
N GLU A 523 1.63 -5.46 24.10
CA GLU A 523 2.17 -6.67 24.74
C GLU A 523 3.70 -6.77 24.65
N VAL A 524 4.28 -6.26 23.56
CA VAL A 524 5.70 -6.39 23.23
C VAL A 524 6.36 -5.02 23.13
N HIS A 525 7.43 -4.82 23.89
CA HIS A 525 8.32 -3.66 23.78
C HIS A 525 9.66 -4.06 23.18
N SER A 526 10.45 -3.07 22.77
CA SER A 526 11.81 -3.28 22.26
C SER A 526 12.87 -2.68 23.18
N THR A 527 13.97 -3.40 23.37
CA THR A 527 15.16 -2.87 24.06
C THR A 527 15.79 -1.73 23.26
N LYS A 528 16.74 -1.00 23.84
CA LYS A 528 17.49 0.07 23.14
C LYS A 528 18.22 -0.41 21.87
N VAL A 529 18.51 -1.70 21.78
CA VAL A 529 19.16 -2.32 20.60
C VAL A 529 18.16 -3.00 19.67
N GLY A 530 16.86 -2.95 19.97
CA GLY A 530 15.78 -3.47 19.13
C GLY A 530 15.39 -4.93 19.38
N ILE A 531 15.93 -5.62 20.39
CA ILE A 531 15.45 -6.97 20.77
C ILE A 531 14.04 -6.84 21.37
N PRO A 532 13.04 -7.59 20.89
CA PRO A 532 11.69 -7.57 21.45
C PRO A 532 11.63 -8.29 22.81
N TYR A 533 10.70 -7.89 23.68
CA TYR A 533 10.41 -8.55 24.95
C TYR A 533 8.97 -8.26 25.39
N TYR A 534 8.34 -9.22 26.08
CA TYR A 534 6.98 -9.06 26.57
C TYR A 534 6.94 -8.20 27.83
N VAL A 535 5.98 -7.28 27.90
CA VAL A 535 5.67 -6.39 29.06
C VAL A 535 4.28 -6.60 29.63
N GLU A 536 3.43 -7.32 28.90
CA GLU A 536 2.11 -7.76 29.32
C GLU A 536 1.98 -9.27 29.17
N TRP A 537 1.05 -9.86 29.91
CA TRP A 537 0.89 -11.30 30.02
C TRP A 537 -0.55 -11.67 30.27
N LEU A 538 -1.24 -12.08 29.21
CA LEU A 538 -2.63 -12.51 29.26
C LEU A 538 -2.67 -13.97 29.74
N GLU A 539 -3.28 -14.19 30.91
CA GLU A 539 -3.29 -15.53 31.54
C GLU A 539 -3.95 -16.61 30.69
N GLU A 540 -4.88 -16.23 29.81
CA GLU A 540 -5.57 -17.14 28.91
C GLU A 540 -4.70 -17.61 27.73
N TYR A 541 -3.59 -16.90 27.42
CA TYR A 541 -2.77 -17.11 26.22
C TYR A 541 -1.29 -17.37 26.50
N GLN A 542 -0.92 -17.64 27.76
CA GLN A 542 0.47 -17.80 28.20
C GLN A 542 1.25 -18.87 27.43
N GLU A 543 0.57 -19.91 26.94
CA GLU A 543 1.17 -21.00 26.17
C GLU A 543 1.55 -20.59 24.74
N LEU A 544 1.02 -19.47 24.26
CA LEU A 544 1.25 -18.97 22.90
C LEU A 544 2.52 -18.14 22.82
N TYR A 545 2.94 -17.47 23.89
CA TYR A 545 4.11 -16.59 23.89
C TYR A 545 5.41 -17.30 23.55
N ASP A 546 6.06 -16.82 22.51
CA ASP A 546 7.29 -17.36 21.99
C ASP A 546 8.13 -16.32 21.26
N PHE A 547 9.41 -16.64 21.10
CA PHE A 547 10.33 -15.88 20.28
C PHE A 547 10.78 -16.73 19.11
N THR A 548 10.91 -16.11 17.95
CA THR A 548 11.54 -16.75 16.79
C THR A 548 12.87 -16.07 16.50
N VAL A 549 13.92 -16.88 16.41
CA VAL A 549 15.26 -16.47 15.96
C VAL A 549 15.55 -17.18 14.64
N ALA A 550 15.75 -16.44 13.57
CA ALA A 550 16.18 -16.98 12.29
C ALA A 550 17.52 -16.37 11.87
N TRP A 551 18.35 -17.12 11.16
CA TRP A 551 19.60 -16.59 10.64
C TRP A 551 20.00 -17.20 9.30
N LYS A 552 20.78 -16.43 8.54
CA LYS A 552 21.39 -16.86 7.27
C LYS A 552 22.70 -16.13 7.03
N TYR A 553 23.41 -16.49 5.97
CA TYR A 553 24.49 -15.63 5.47
C TYR A 553 23.91 -14.42 4.77
N PHE A 554 24.51 -13.25 5.02
CA PHE A 554 24.11 -12.00 4.38
C PHE A 554 24.27 -12.10 2.86
N VAL A 555 23.21 -11.72 2.14
CA VAL A 555 23.19 -11.68 0.67
C VAL A 555 22.99 -10.24 0.19
N SER A 556 21.92 -9.59 0.66
CA SER A 556 21.53 -8.23 0.28
C SER A 556 20.57 -7.65 1.30
N ASP A 557 20.50 -6.32 1.41
CA ASP A 557 19.51 -5.61 2.21
C ASP A 557 18.07 -5.80 1.69
N ASP A 558 17.92 -6.20 0.42
CA ASP A 558 16.62 -6.47 -0.21
C ASP A 558 16.17 -7.95 -0.04
N ASP A 559 16.96 -8.77 0.64
CA ASP A 559 16.65 -10.18 0.88
C ASP A 559 15.53 -10.34 1.93
N LEU A 560 14.36 -10.80 1.49
CA LEU A 560 13.18 -10.95 2.34
C LEU A 560 13.14 -12.27 3.11
N SER A 561 14.19 -13.10 3.07
CA SER A 561 14.13 -14.46 3.62
C SER A 561 13.86 -14.47 5.12
N LEU A 562 14.49 -13.56 5.88
CA LEU A 562 14.21 -13.45 7.31
C LEU A 562 12.78 -13.00 7.56
N TRP A 563 12.26 -12.03 6.79
CA TRP A 563 10.87 -11.56 6.92
C TRP A 563 9.85 -12.69 6.79
N PHE A 564 10.02 -13.58 5.81
CA PHE A 564 9.08 -14.68 5.58
C PHE A 564 9.26 -15.88 6.51
N GLN A 565 10.44 -16.06 7.11
CA GLN A 565 10.75 -17.25 7.91
C GLN A 565 10.60 -17.04 9.41
N VAL A 566 10.56 -15.79 9.86
CA VAL A 566 10.31 -15.46 11.28
C VAL A 566 8.82 -15.44 11.64
N GLY A 567 7.92 -15.38 10.65
CA GLY A 567 6.46 -15.31 10.83
C GLY A 567 5.73 -16.64 11.01
#